data_AF-F3AUF2-F1
#
_entry.id   AF-F3AUF2-F1
#
_cell.length_a   1.000
_cell.length_b   1.000
_cell.length_c   1.000
_cell.angle_alpha   90.00
_cell.angle_beta   90.00
_cell.angle_gamma   90.00
#
_symmetry.space_group_name_H-M   'P 1'
#
loop_
_entity.id
_entity.type
_entity.pdbx_description
1 polymer ?
#
loop_
_entity_poly.entity_id
_entity_poly.type
_entity_poly.pdbx_seq_one_letter_code
_entity_poly.pdbx_strand_id
1 'polypeptide(L)'
;MKNSTRAKSSQQEKRIAKAMGGRQVVGSGSTPFLKGDVIAGKLFIEAKTKMEPSKSISVKKEWLEKAKAQSVAMRKEDYTVAISFGDPKEYYIIEDALMEELYKSREALRAVIEELGGLELKSLCGIKRDEELKRLILEVLK
;
A
#
# COMPACT_ATOMS: atom_id res chain seq x y z
N MET A 1 -6.03 -28.34 -9.07
CA MET A 1 -5.91 -27.84 -7.67
C MET A 1 -6.30 -26.34 -7.59
N LYS A 2 -7.58 -25.98 -7.72
CA LYS A 2 -8.02 -24.57 -7.78
C LYS A 2 -8.48 -23.96 -6.43
N ASN A 3 -8.68 -24.77 -5.38
CA ASN A 3 -9.29 -24.35 -4.11
C ASN A 3 -8.38 -24.48 -2.86
N SER A 4 -7.05 -24.49 -3.02
CA SER A 4 -6.18 -24.50 -1.83
C SER A 4 -6.05 -23.10 -1.23
N THR A 5 -5.92 -23.03 0.10
CA THR A 5 -5.65 -21.78 0.84
C THR A 5 -4.49 -21.00 0.25
N ARG A 6 -3.43 -21.71 -0.17
CA ARG A 6 -2.26 -21.13 -0.83
C ARG A 6 -2.59 -20.45 -2.17
N ALA A 7 -3.49 -21.03 -2.96
CA ALA A 7 -3.87 -20.45 -4.25
C ALA A 7 -4.66 -19.14 -4.07
N LYS A 8 -5.60 -19.10 -3.11
CA LYS A 8 -6.36 -17.89 -2.78
C LYS A 8 -5.48 -16.76 -2.22
N SER A 9 -4.58 -17.09 -1.29
CA SER A 9 -3.57 -16.14 -0.78
C SER A 9 -2.73 -15.59 -1.92
N SER A 10 -2.15 -16.47 -2.74
CA SER A 10 -1.30 -16.04 -3.86
C SER A 10 -2.03 -15.17 -4.88
N GLN A 11 -3.33 -15.41 -5.11
CA GLN A 11 -4.15 -14.54 -5.97
C GLN A 11 -4.34 -13.14 -5.36
N GLN A 12 -4.61 -13.04 -4.06
CA GLN A 12 -4.70 -11.76 -3.36
C GLN A 12 -3.38 -10.98 -3.48
N GLU A 13 -2.27 -11.63 -3.16
CA GLU A 13 -0.94 -11.04 -3.19
C GLU A 13 -0.56 -10.52 -4.58
N LYS A 14 -0.90 -11.26 -5.64
CA LYS A 14 -0.70 -10.80 -7.02
C LYS A 14 -1.54 -9.57 -7.36
N ARG A 15 -2.78 -9.50 -6.89
CA ARG A 15 -3.64 -8.31 -7.10
C ARG A 15 -3.07 -7.10 -6.39
N ILE A 16 -2.66 -7.24 -5.13
CA ILE A 16 -2.03 -6.18 -4.34
C ILE A 16 -0.74 -5.72 -5.03
N ALA A 17 0.14 -6.65 -5.40
CA ALA A 17 1.39 -6.33 -6.09
C ALA A 17 1.14 -5.53 -7.38
N LYS A 18 0.16 -5.95 -8.19
CA LYS A 18 -0.23 -5.21 -9.41
C LYS A 18 -0.76 -3.80 -9.10
N ALA A 19 -1.66 -3.67 -8.13
CA ALA A 19 -2.29 -2.40 -7.78
C ALA A 19 -1.29 -1.39 -7.20
N MET A 20 -0.34 -1.87 -6.41
CA MET A 20 0.64 -1.04 -5.70
C MET A 20 1.95 -0.85 -6.48
N GLY A 21 2.08 -1.40 -7.69
CA GLY A 21 3.35 -1.40 -8.43
C GLY A 21 4.48 -2.15 -7.72
N GLY A 22 4.12 -3.15 -6.91
CA GLY A 22 5.03 -3.93 -6.08
C GLY A 22 5.28 -5.35 -6.61
N ARG A 23 5.86 -6.20 -5.75
CA ARG A 23 6.11 -7.63 -6.03
C ARG A 23 5.66 -8.53 -4.88
N GLN A 24 5.17 -9.71 -5.24
CA GLN A 24 4.93 -10.80 -4.30
C GLN A 24 6.27 -11.35 -3.77
N VAL A 25 6.33 -11.64 -2.48
CA VAL A 25 7.51 -12.30 -1.87
C VAL A 25 7.34 -13.81 -1.98
N VAL A 26 8.23 -14.45 -2.74
CA VAL A 26 8.17 -15.90 -2.94
C VAL A 26 8.52 -16.61 -1.63
N GLY A 27 7.63 -17.49 -1.17
CA GLY A 27 7.88 -18.31 0.02
C GLY A 27 7.75 -17.54 1.35
N SER A 28 6.88 -16.53 1.41
CA SER A 28 6.64 -15.68 2.58
C SER A 28 6.35 -16.44 3.89
N GLY A 29 5.82 -17.66 3.80
CA GLY A 29 5.56 -18.54 4.95
C GLY A 29 6.71 -19.48 5.36
N SER A 30 7.79 -19.55 4.60
CA SER A 30 8.80 -20.62 4.70
C SER A 30 10.26 -20.15 4.69
N THR A 31 10.55 -18.89 4.34
CA THR A 31 11.94 -18.41 4.29
C THR A 31 12.32 -17.61 5.54
N PRO A 32 13.51 -17.83 6.14
CA PRO A 32 13.92 -17.11 7.36
C PRO A 32 14.18 -15.61 7.14
N PHE A 33 14.54 -15.21 5.90
CA PHE A 33 15.15 -13.92 5.60
C PHE A 33 14.25 -12.96 4.79
N LEU A 34 13.28 -13.48 4.03
CA LEU A 34 12.34 -12.68 3.23
C LEU A 34 10.93 -12.99 3.69
N LYS A 35 10.42 -12.14 4.58
CA LYS A 35 9.10 -12.28 5.18
C LYS A 35 8.14 -11.24 4.60
N GLY A 36 6.85 -11.42 4.80
CA GLY A 36 5.80 -10.57 4.23
C GLY A 36 5.31 -11.05 2.88
N ASP A 37 4.11 -10.64 2.50
CA ASP A 37 3.44 -11.20 1.34
C ASP A 37 3.66 -10.34 0.08
N VAL A 38 3.68 -9.01 0.22
CA VAL A 38 3.95 -8.07 -0.88
C VAL A 38 4.87 -6.93 -0.41
N ILE A 39 5.77 -6.49 -1.30
CA ILE A 39 6.60 -5.30 -1.10
C ILE A 39 6.36 -4.32 -2.25
N ALA A 40 6.03 -3.07 -1.92
CA ALA A 40 5.86 -1.97 -2.87
C ALA A 40 6.76 -0.80 -2.47
N GLY A 41 7.93 -0.67 -3.11
CA GLY A 41 8.92 0.34 -2.72
C GLY A 41 9.36 0.22 -1.25
N LYS A 42 9.04 1.24 -0.45
CA LYS A 42 9.31 1.31 0.99
C LYS A 42 8.17 0.83 1.88
N LEU A 43 7.05 0.40 1.29
CA LEU A 43 5.92 -0.18 2.00
C LEU A 43 6.01 -1.70 2.08
N PHE A 44 5.85 -2.22 3.29
CA PHE A 44 5.66 -3.63 3.60
C PHE A 44 4.17 -3.98 3.68
N ILE A 45 3.74 -5.11 3.10
CA ILE A 45 2.33 -5.52 3.10
C ILE A 45 2.19 -6.98 3.54
N GLU A 46 1.45 -7.19 4.64
CA GLU A 46 0.95 -8.50 5.07
C GLU A 46 -0.48 -8.69 4.52
N ALA A 47 -0.78 -9.83 3.91
CA ALA A 47 -2.07 -10.13 3.32
C ALA A 47 -2.89 -11.10 4.19
N LYS A 48 -4.20 -10.83 4.28
CA LYS A 48 -5.19 -11.67 4.95
C LYS A 48 -6.44 -11.71 4.09
N THR A 49 -6.87 -12.92 3.69
CA THR A 49 -8.12 -13.11 2.93
C THR A 49 -8.99 -14.15 3.59
N LYS A 50 -10.31 -13.94 3.56
CA LYS A 50 -11.26 -15.02 3.81
C LYS A 50 -11.23 -15.99 2.62
N MET A 51 -11.40 -17.28 2.91
CA MET A 51 -11.45 -18.31 1.86
C MET A 51 -12.74 -18.22 1.04
N GLU A 52 -13.84 -17.98 1.75
CA GLU A 52 -15.18 -17.77 1.21
C GLU A 52 -15.64 -16.33 1.52
N PRO A 53 -16.45 -15.72 0.64
CA PRO A 53 -17.03 -14.40 0.86
C PRO A 53 -17.70 -14.29 2.24
N SER A 54 -17.39 -13.22 2.96
CA SER A 54 -17.89 -12.99 4.31
C SER A 54 -18.15 -11.52 4.57
N LYS A 55 -19.10 -11.19 5.44
CA LYS A 55 -19.37 -9.80 5.84
C LYS A 55 -18.45 -9.32 6.96
N SER A 56 -17.62 -10.20 7.52
CA SER A 56 -16.79 -9.88 8.68
C SER A 56 -15.45 -10.61 8.67
N ILE A 57 -14.48 -9.98 9.31
CA ILE A 57 -13.18 -10.54 9.62
C ILE A 57 -12.70 -9.94 10.94
N SER A 58 -12.29 -10.79 11.87
CA SER A 58 -11.70 -10.34 13.12
C SER A 58 -10.25 -9.93 12.85
N VAL A 59 -9.96 -8.65 13.03
CA VAL A 59 -8.61 -8.12 12.96
C VAL A 59 -7.92 -8.40 14.28
N LYS A 60 -6.75 -9.04 14.22
CA LYS A 60 -5.95 -9.31 15.41
C LYS A 60 -4.80 -8.33 15.51
N LYS A 61 -4.58 -7.77 16.70
CA LYS A 61 -3.46 -6.85 16.99
C LYS A 61 -2.10 -7.44 16.62
N GLU A 62 -1.93 -8.75 16.86
CA GLU A 62 -0.71 -9.49 16.53
C GLU A 62 -0.30 -9.39 15.05
N TRP A 63 -1.26 -9.21 14.12
CA TRP A 63 -0.95 -9.05 12.70
C TRP A 63 -0.24 -7.73 12.42
N LEU A 64 -0.68 -6.66 13.08
CA LEU A 64 -0.07 -5.33 12.96
C LEU A 64 1.31 -5.31 13.60
N GLU A 65 1.44 -5.85 14.81
CA GLU A 65 2.72 -5.93 15.53
C GLU A 65 3.76 -6.76 14.76
N LYS A 66 3.34 -7.87 14.17
CA LYS A 66 4.20 -8.70 13.31
C LYS A 66 4.58 -7.97 12.03
N ALA A 67 3.64 -7.33 11.35
CA ALA A 67 3.92 -6.58 10.13
C ALA A 67 4.91 -5.43 10.39
N LYS A 68 4.75 -4.71 11.51
CA LYS A 68 5.70 -3.68 11.98
C LYS A 68 7.09 -4.23 12.24
N ALA A 69 7.19 -5.32 12.99
CA ALA A 69 8.49 -5.94 13.27
C ALA A 69 9.19 -6.39 11.98
N GLN A 70 8.43 -6.93 11.02
CA GLN A 70 8.95 -7.38 9.73
C GLN A 70 9.35 -6.21 8.82
N SER A 71 8.58 -5.13 8.79
CA SER A 71 8.92 -3.94 8.01
C SER A 71 10.24 -3.34 8.48
N VAL A 72 10.42 -3.20 9.80
CA VAL A 72 11.67 -2.73 10.41
C VAL A 72 12.84 -3.66 10.05
N ALA A 73 12.67 -4.97 10.21
CA ALA A 73 13.71 -5.95 9.86
C ALA A 73 14.12 -5.88 8.37
N MET A 74 13.19 -5.48 7.50
CA MET A 74 13.39 -5.36 6.05
C MET A 74 13.73 -3.93 5.60
N ARG A 75 13.97 -3.01 6.54
CA ARG A 75 14.26 -1.59 6.27
C ARG A 75 13.20 -0.93 5.38
N LYS A 76 11.94 -1.21 5.70
CA LYS A 76 10.76 -0.57 5.14
C LYS A 76 10.33 0.55 6.07
N GLU A 77 9.92 1.66 5.48
CA GLU A 77 9.50 2.85 6.21
C GLU A 77 8.12 2.61 6.80
N ASP A 78 7.23 2.05 5.98
CA ASP A 78 5.84 1.80 6.35
C ASP A 78 5.47 0.32 6.29
N TYR A 79 4.35 -0.01 6.94
CA TYR A 79 3.71 -1.29 6.85
C TYR A 79 2.19 -1.17 6.79
N THR A 80 1.53 -2.19 6.25
CA THR A 80 0.07 -2.31 6.29
C THR A 80 -0.36 -3.77 6.32
N VAL A 81 -1.56 -4.02 6.86
CA VAL A 81 -2.26 -5.29 6.72
C VAL A 81 -3.36 -5.12 5.70
N ALA A 82 -3.24 -5.80 4.56
CA ALA A 82 -4.25 -5.86 3.52
C ALA A 82 -5.25 -6.98 3.81
N ILE A 83 -6.53 -6.63 3.82
CA ILE A 83 -7.65 -7.52 4.15
C ILE A 83 -8.59 -7.62 2.96
N SER A 84 -8.93 -8.86 2.58
CA SER A 84 -10.05 -9.17 1.68
C SER A 84 -11.10 -9.99 2.42
N PHE A 85 -12.35 -9.72 2.10
CA PHE A 85 -13.50 -10.44 2.62
C PHE A 85 -13.85 -11.68 1.79
N GLY A 86 -12.92 -12.16 0.93
CA GLY A 86 -13.11 -13.27 0.00
C GLY A 86 -13.52 -12.83 -1.41
N ASP A 87 -13.71 -11.52 -1.61
CA ASP A 87 -13.95 -10.83 -2.87
C ASP A 87 -12.66 -10.17 -3.40
N PRO A 88 -12.56 -9.83 -4.70
CA PRO A 88 -11.37 -9.21 -5.27
C PRO A 88 -11.25 -7.72 -4.93
N LYS A 89 -11.47 -7.37 -3.66
CA LYS A 89 -11.34 -6.03 -3.11
C LYS A 89 -10.49 -6.09 -1.84
N GLU A 90 -9.55 -5.17 -1.75
CA GLU A 90 -8.58 -5.09 -0.66
C GLU A 90 -8.85 -3.84 0.17
N TYR A 91 -8.83 -4.00 1.49
CA TYR A 91 -8.91 -2.94 2.48
C TYR A 91 -7.60 -2.92 3.25
N TYR A 92 -7.04 -1.73 3.47
CA TYR A 92 -5.75 -1.58 4.12
C TYR A 92 -5.93 -1.05 5.53
N ILE A 93 -5.30 -1.70 6.50
CA ILE A 93 -5.20 -1.22 7.87
C ILE A 93 -3.81 -0.61 8.02
N ILE A 94 -3.77 0.65 8.44
CA ILE A 94 -2.57 1.47 8.60
C ILE A 94 -2.58 2.14 9.97
N GLU A 95 -1.41 2.57 10.43
CA GLU A 95 -1.31 3.45 11.60
C GLU A 95 -1.94 4.82 11.26
N ASP A 96 -2.42 5.50 12.31
CA ASP A 96 -3.02 6.83 12.22
C ASP A 96 -2.08 7.85 11.58
N ALA A 97 -0.81 7.87 11.98
CA ALA A 97 0.21 8.75 11.40
C ALA A 97 0.32 8.60 9.88
N LEU A 98 0.39 7.36 9.37
CA LEU A 98 0.43 7.11 7.93
C LEU A 98 -0.87 7.54 7.24
N MET A 99 -2.02 7.36 7.88
CA MET A 99 -3.30 7.84 7.32
C MET A 99 -3.32 9.37 7.18
N GLU A 100 -2.86 10.10 8.20
CA GLU A 100 -2.76 11.56 8.17
C GLU A 100 -1.81 12.03 7.06
N GLU A 101 -0.63 11.42 6.93
CA GLU A 101 0.34 11.75 5.90
C GLU A 101 -0.19 11.49 4.49
N LEU A 102 -0.85 10.35 4.27
CA LEU A 102 -1.47 10.01 2.98
C LEU A 102 -2.58 10.99 2.62
N TYR A 103 -3.39 11.41 3.59
CA TYR A 103 -4.46 12.38 3.37
C TYR A 103 -3.88 13.76 3.02
N LYS A 104 -2.94 14.27 3.80
CA LYS A 104 -2.26 15.55 3.53
C LYS A 104 -1.56 15.53 2.16
N SER A 105 -0.86 14.45 1.84
CA SER A 105 -0.20 14.27 0.54
C SER A 105 -1.19 14.29 -0.63
N ARG A 106 -2.38 13.71 -0.45
CA ARG A 106 -3.45 13.73 -1.45
C ARG A 106 -4.00 15.15 -1.67
N GLU A 107 -4.21 15.91 -0.61
CA GLU A 107 -4.68 17.29 -0.71
C GLU A 107 -3.61 18.20 -1.33
N ALA A 108 -2.34 18.01 -0.97
CA ALA A 108 -1.21 18.69 -1.61
C ALA A 108 -1.17 18.45 -3.11
N LEU A 109 -1.32 17.19 -3.53
CA LEU A 109 -1.36 16.85 -4.96
C LEU A 109 -2.56 17.48 -5.67
N ARG A 110 -3.73 17.57 -5.02
CA ARG A 110 -4.91 18.23 -5.58
C ARG A 110 -4.68 19.72 -5.81
N ALA A 111 -4.14 20.42 -4.81
CA ALA A 111 -3.80 21.83 -4.93
C ALA A 111 -2.79 22.09 -6.06
N VAL A 112 -1.77 21.24 -6.17
CA VAL A 112 -0.81 21.29 -7.28
C VAL A 112 -1.49 21.10 -8.63
N ILE A 113 -2.38 20.11 -8.76
CA ILE A 113 -3.08 19.85 -10.04
C ILE A 113 -3.98 21.04 -10.41
N GLU A 114 -4.67 21.63 -9.45
CA GLU A 114 -5.53 22.80 -9.66
C GLU A 114 -4.73 24.02 -10.15
N GLU A 115 -3.61 24.33 -9.49
CA GLU A 115 -2.72 25.43 -9.88
C GLU A 115 -2.10 25.21 -11.27
N LEU A 116 -1.85 23.96 -11.66
CA LEU A 116 -1.34 23.60 -12.98
C LEU A 116 -2.41 23.58 -14.09
N GLY A 117 -3.65 23.99 -13.80
CA GLY A 117 -4.75 24.06 -14.79
C GLY A 117 -5.55 22.76 -14.95
N GLY A 118 -5.48 21.83 -13.99
CA GLY A 118 -6.28 20.61 -13.96
C GLY A 118 -5.62 19.39 -14.62
N LEU A 119 -6.45 18.39 -14.98
CA LEU A 119 -6.01 17.07 -15.49
C LEU A 119 -5.58 17.06 -16.98
N GLU A 120 -5.36 18.21 -17.63
CA GLU A 120 -4.73 18.30 -18.97
C GLU A 120 -3.21 18.01 -18.95
N LEU A 121 -2.78 17.13 -18.05
CA LEU A 121 -1.39 16.82 -17.73
C LEU A 121 -0.67 15.95 -18.77
N LYS A 122 -1.32 15.63 -19.91
CA LYS A 122 -0.70 14.81 -20.97
C LYS A 122 0.37 15.55 -21.78
N SER A 123 0.48 16.87 -21.67
CA SER A 123 1.43 17.68 -22.45
C SER A 123 2.63 18.21 -21.66
N LEU A 124 2.66 18.08 -20.32
CA LEU A 124 3.67 18.71 -19.47
C LEU A 124 4.94 17.87 -19.27
N CYS A 125 5.42 17.22 -20.33
CA CYS A 125 6.83 16.80 -20.44
C CYS A 125 7.73 18.01 -20.70
N GLY A 126 7.77 18.98 -19.78
CA GLY A 126 8.54 20.21 -19.98
C GLY A 126 8.50 21.26 -18.86
N ILE A 127 8.02 20.93 -17.66
CA ILE A 127 7.98 21.92 -16.56
C ILE A 127 9.40 22.24 -16.08
N LYS A 128 9.91 23.42 -16.44
CA LYS A 128 11.11 24.07 -15.87
C LYS A 128 10.75 25.01 -14.71
N ARG A 129 9.94 24.58 -13.73
CA ARG A 129 9.62 25.37 -12.52
C ARG A 129 9.57 24.49 -11.27
N ASP A 130 10.75 23.99 -10.89
CA ASP A 130 10.96 23.09 -9.75
C ASP A 130 10.75 23.80 -8.39
N GLU A 131 11.16 25.07 -8.28
CA GLU A 131 11.04 25.87 -7.03
C GLU A 131 9.59 26.21 -6.64
N GLU A 132 8.77 26.62 -7.61
CA GLU A 132 7.37 27.03 -7.38
C GLU A 132 6.49 25.81 -7.01
N LEU A 133 6.73 24.68 -7.69
CA LEU A 133 6.09 23.41 -7.40
C LEU A 133 6.47 22.90 -6.00
N LYS A 134 7.77 22.96 -5.65
CA LYS A 134 8.26 22.61 -4.31
C LYS A 134 7.63 23.49 -3.23
N ARG A 135 7.52 24.81 -3.47
CA ARG A 135 6.90 25.73 -2.52
C ARG A 135 5.43 25.41 -2.28
N LEU A 136 4.66 25.14 -3.34
CA LEU A 136 3.24 24.79 -3.23
C LEU A 136 3.05 23.49 -2.43
N ILE A 137 3.86 22.47 -2.73
CA ILE A 137 3.87 21.20 -1.98
C ILE A 137 4.17 21.45 -0.50
N LEU A 138 5.18 22.28 -0.19
CA LEU A 138 5.58 22.60 1.18
C LEU A 138 4.54 23.46 1.93
N GLU A 139 3.78 24.31 1.26
CA GLU A 139 2.70 25.09 1.88
C GLU A 139 1.51 24.22 2.28
N VAL A 140 1.20 23.17 1.50
CA VAL A 140 0.09 22.26 1.82
C VAL A 140 0.50 21.14 2.80
N LEU A 141 1.79 20.82 2.91
CA LEU A 141 2.30 19.85 3.89
C LEU A 141 2.55 20.44 5.30
N LYS A 142 2.45 21.76 5.48
CA LYS A 142 2.53 22.44 6.79
C LYS A 142 1.24 22.27 7.58
#